data_AF-A0A7V2X7L0-F1
#
_entry.id   AF-A0A7V2X7L0-F1
#
_cell.length_a   1.000
_cell.length_b   1.000
_cell.length_c   1.000
_cell.angle_alpha   90.00
_cell.angle_beta   90.00
_cell.angle_gamma   90.00
#
_symmetry.space_group_name_H-M   'P 1'
#
loop_
_entity.id
_entity.type
_entity.pdbx_description
1 polymer ?
#
loop_
_entity_poly.entity_id
_entity_poly.type
_entity_poly.pdbx_seq_one_letter_code
_entity_poly.pdbx_strand_id
1 'polypeptide(L)'
;MVTMVERLTQEERQNLLTLLACLIEADKASEPVMRAALMQYARYLGVDPSWIRCEGLETPASRITRPEAKVLVLAELMRLGRMDGNFSIAEMSVILEVASLLKVPMHMLEKIECWVLKGIEWILEGNALLEQSRELLALPK
;
A
#
# COMPACT_ATOMS: atom_id res chain seq x y z
N MET A 1 -16.97 2.72 -6.03
CA MET A 1 -16.51 2.77 -4.63
C MET A 1 -15.40 3.80 -4.62
N VAL A 2 -15.58 4.96 -3.99
CA VAL A 2 -14.56 6.02 -4.03
C VAL A 2 -13.38 5.55 -3.19
N THR A 3 -12.28 5.15 -3.83
CA THR A 3 -11.07 4.73 -3.11
C THR A 3 -10.23 5.96 -2.76
N MET A 4 -9.65 6.00 -1.56
CA MET A 4 -8.94 7.20 -1.08
C MET A 4 -7.76 7.60 -1.98
N VAL A 5 -7.14 6.64 -2.66
CA VAL A 5 -6.08 6.85 -3.65
C VAL A 5 -6.54 7.66 -4.87
N GLU A 6 -7.85 7.74 -5.16
CA GLU A 6 -8.38 8.60 -6.23
C GLU A 6 -8.16 10.09 -5.95
N ARG A 7 -7.90 10.47 -4.69
CA ARG A 7 -7.56 11.85 -4.28
C ARG A 7 -6.15 12.26 -4.69
N LEU A 8 -5.31 11.30 -5.08
CA LEU A 8 -4.01 11.57 -5.69
C LEU A 8 -4.17 12.05 -7.13
N THR A 9 -3.33 13.00 -7.53
CA THR A 9 -3.18 13.38 -8.94
C THR A 9 -2.58 12.23 -9.75
N GLN A 10 -2.65 12.32 -11.08
CA GLN A 10 -2.01 11.32 -11.95
C GLN A 10 -0.50 11.21 -11.69
N GLU A 11 0.17 12.33 -11.48
CA GLU A 11 1.60 12.37 -11.17
C GLU A 11 1.89 11.73 -9.80
N GLU A 12 1.10 12.02 -8.78
CA GLU A 12 1.25 11.40 -7.45
C GLU A 12 1.02 9.88 -7.50
N ARG A 13 0.08 9.40 -8.32
CA ARG A 13 -0.13 7.96 -8.55
C ARG A 13 1.08 7.31 -9.20
N GLN A 14 1.69 7.96 -10.18
CA GLN A 14 2.93 7.47 -10.80
C GLN A 14 4.06 7.38 -9.77
N ASN A 15 4.27 8.43 -8.98
CA ASN A 15 5.29 8.44 -7.93
C ASN A 15 5.03 7.38 -6.85
N LEU A 16 3.76 7.18 -6.45
CA LEU A 16 3.36 6.08 -5.56
C LEU A 16 3.77 4.72 -6.14
N LEU A 17 3.47 4.46 -7.41
CA LEU A 17 3.77 3.18 -8.04
C LEU A 17 5.29 2.94 -8.15
N THR A 18 6.08 3.99 -8.40
CA THR A 18 7.55 3.92 -8.35
C THR A 18 8.05 3.57 -6.95
N LEU A 19 7.49 4.20 -5.90
CA LEU A 19 7.85 3.89 -4.51
C LEU A 19 7.48 2.46 -4.11
N LEU A 20 6.30 1.98 -4.54
CA LEU A 20 5.87 0.59 -4.32
C LEU A 20 6.79 -0.39 -5.05
N ALA A 21 7.29 -0.06 -6.25
CA ALA A 21 8.28 -0.88 -6.93
C ALA A 21 9.58 -0.99 -6.13
N CYS A 22 10.06 0.11 -5.52
CA CYS A 22 11.22 0.06 -4.64
C CYS A 22 10.99 -0.73 -3.36
N LEU A 23 9.78 -0.66 -2.76
CA LEU A 23 9.40 -1.49 -1.62
C LEU A 23 9.52 -2.99 -1.97
N ILE A 24 8.99 -3.37 -3.13
CA ILE A 24 9.02 -4.75 -3.63
C ILE A 24 10.44 -5.25 -3.87
N GLU A 25 11.31 -4.41 -4.45
CA GLU A 25 12.70 -4.79 -4.71
C GLU A 25 13.53 -4.93 -3.43
N ALA A 26 13.11 -4.32 -2.31
CA ALA A 26 13.78 -4.46 -1.02
C ALA A 26 13.55 -5.84 -0.38
N ASP A 27 12.44 -6.53 -0.70
CA ASP A 27 12.14 -7.88 -0.21
C ASP A 27 11.90 -8.88 -1.35
N LYS A 28 12.96 -9.63 -1.67
CA LYS A 28 12.95 -10.63 -2.75
C LYS A 28 12.08 -11.84 -2.44
N ALA A 29 11.78 -12.14 -1.17
CA ALA A 29 10.98 -13.32 -0.83
C ALA A 29 9.53 -13.15 -1.29
N SER A 30 9.03 -11.92 -1.22
CA SER A 30 7.63 -11.57 -1.46
C SER A 30 7.41 -10.86 -2.80
N GLU A 31 8.50 -10.61 -3.54
CA GLU A 31 8.49 -9.91 -4.81
C GLU A 31 7.47 -10.45 -5.83
N PRO A 32 7.37 -11.77 -6.12
CA PRO A 32 6.46 -12.24 -7.18
C PRO A 32 4.99 -11.92 -6.91
N VAL A 33 4.55 -12.09 -5.66
CA VAL A 33 3.16 -11.85 -5.24
C VAL A 33 2.87 -10.35 -5.23
N MET A 34 3.75 -9.56 -4.62
CA MET A 34 3.58 -8.12 -4.56
C MET A 34 3.68 -7.46 -5.93
N ARG A 35 4.57 -7.93 -6.81
CA ARG A 35 4.69 -7.43 -8.19
C ARG A 35 3.42 -7.71 -8.99
N ALA A 36 2.83 -8.89 -8.86
CA ALA A 36 1.55 -9.18 -9.50
C ALA A 36 0.43 -8.24 -9.01
N ALA A 37 0.35 -7.99 -7.70
CA ALA A 37 -0.60 -7.04 -7.13
C ALA A 37 -0.35 -5.60 -7.58
N LEU A 38 0.91 -5.16 -7.66
CA LEU A 38 1.28 -3.83 -8.16
C LEU A 38 0.80 -3.62 -9.60
N MET A 39 0.95 -4.62 -10.47
CA MET A 39 0.49 -4.54 -11.86
C MET A 39 -1.03 -4.39 -11.97
N GLN A 40 -1.78 -5.10 -11.12
CA GLN A 40 -3.24 -4.94 -11.05
C GLN A 40 -3.62 -3.56 -10.51
N TYR A 41 -2.91 -3.09 -9.49
CA TYR A 41 -3.15 -1.81 -8.87
C TYR A 41 -2.87 -0.64 -9.81
N ALA A 42 -1.80 -0.72 -10.60
CA ALA A 42 -1.49 0.26 -11.64
C ALA A 42 -2.62 0.42 -12.66
N ARG A 43 -3.17 -0.70 -13.14
CA ARG A 43 -4.32 -0.70 -14.07
C ARG A 43 -5.55 -0.05 -13.44
N TYR A 44 -5.81 -0.37 -12.17
CA TYR A 44 -6.90 0.26 -11.40
C TYR A 44 -6.75 1.78 -11.31
N LEU A 45 -5.52 2.26 -11.12
CA LEU A 45 -5.20 3.69 -11.03
C LEU A 45 -5.16 4.41 -12.39
N GLY A 46 -5.31 3.70 -13.51
CA GLY A 46 -5.18 4.25 -14.86
C GLY A 46 -3.74 4.64 -15.21
N VAL A 47 -2.76 3.91 -14.69
CA VAL A 47 -1.33 4.09 -15.01
C VAL A 47 -0.85 2.90 -15.84
N ASP A 48 -0.10 3.17 -16.91
CA ASP A 48 0.53 2.13 -17.73
C ASP A 48 1.56 1.34 -16.89
N PRO A 49 1.35 0.02 -16.65
CA PRO A 49 2.25 -0.77 -15.84
C PRO A 49 3.64 -0.95 -16.45
N SER A 50 3.80 -0.74 -17.76
CA SER A 50 5.08 -0.97 -18.46
C SER A 50 6.21 -0.05 -18.01
N TRP A 51 5.89 1.07 -17.35
CA TRP A 51 6.89 2.05 -16.90
C TRP A 51 7.29 1.87 -15.43
N ILE A 52 6.63 0.96 -14.71
CA ILE A 52 6.80 0.80 -13.26
C ILE A 52 8.09 0.04 -12.96
N ARG A 53 9.01 0.70 -12.27
CA ARG A 53 10.31 0.19 -11.86
C ARG A 53 10.85 1.02 -10.70
N CYS A 54 11.74 0.46 -9.87
CA CYS A 54 12.43 1.27 -8.88
C CYS A 54 13.47 2.16 -9.56
N GLU A 55 13.37 3.46 -9.33
CA GLU A 55 14.35 4.47 -9.80
C GLU A 55 15.01 5.20 -8.60
N GLY A 56 14.88 4.63 -7.40
CA GLY A 56 15.24 5.24 -6.12
C GLY A 56 14.07 5.96 -5.43
N LEU A 57 14.24 6.27 -4.14
CA LEU A 57 13.17 6.82 -3.30
C LEU A 57 13.08 8.35 -3.35
N GLU A 58 14.22 9.02 -3.48
CA GLU A 58 14.34 10.48 -3.32
C GLU A 58 13.49 11.26 -4.33
N THR A 59 13.68 10.97 -5.62
CA THR A 59 13.00 11.67 -6.71
C THR A 59 11.47 11.53 -6.62
N PRO A 60 10.88 10.32 -6.56
CA PRO A 60 9.42 10.20 -6.46
C PRO A 60 8.86 10.77 -5.15
N ALA A 61 9.55 10.61 -4.02
CA ALA A 61 9.12 11.20 -2.75
C ALA A 61 9.11 12.75 -2.80
N SER A 62 10.12 13.36 -3.43
CA SER A 62 10.22 14.83 -3.54
C SER A 62 9.05 15.48 -4.30
N ARG A 63 8.42 14.74 -5.21
CA ARG A 63 7.27 15.19 -6.00
C ARG A 63 5.94 15.11 -5.24
N ILE A 64 5.91 14.42 -4.10
CA ILE A 64 4.72 14.28 -3.25
C ILE A 64 4.74 15.38 -2.18
N THR A 65 4.14 16.51 -2.50
CA THR A 65 4.20 17.73 -1.66
C THR A 65 2.95 17.95 -0.83
N ARG A 66 1.77 17.57 -1.35
CA ARG A 66 0.47 17.77 -0.69
C ARG A 66 0.39 16.97 0.62
N PRO A 67 -0.03 17.58 1.74
CA PRO A 67 -0.12 16.88 3.04
C PRO A 67 -0.96 15.61 2.99
N GLU A 68 -2.10 15.64 2.31
CA GLU A 68 -2.96 14.47 2.15
C GLU A 68 -2.35 13.38 1.28
N ALA A 69 -1.59 13.75 0.24
CA ALA A 69 -0.92 12.77 -0.62
C ALA A 69 0.16 12.01 0.14
N LYS A 70 0.91 12.68 1.02
CA LYS A 70 1.92 12.03 1.89
C LYS A 70 1.29 10.95 2.78
N VAL A 71 0.14 11.24 3.37
CA VAL A 71 -0.62 10.31 4.20
C VAL A 71 -1.04 9.09 3.38
N LEU A 72 -1.63 9.33 2.20
CA LEU A 72 -2.12 8.26 1.34
C LEU A 72 -0.98 7.38 0.81
N VAL A 73 0.14 7.97 0.42
CA VAL A 73 1.30 7.22 -0.09
C VAL A 73 1.88 6.29 0.98
N LEU A 74 2.09 6.80 2.20
CA LEU A 74 2.58 5.98 3.31
C LEU A 74 1.60 4.87 3.67
N ALA A 75 0.29 5.16 3.67
CA ALA A 75 -0.73 4.17 3.95
C ALA A 75 -0.73 3.04 2.91
N GLU A 76 -0.60 3.36 1.62
CA GLU A 76 -0.55 2.35 0.55
C GLU A 76 0.75 1.53 0.57
N LEU A 77 1.90 2.14 0.89
CA LEU A 77 3.15 1.40 1.09
C LEU A 77 3.01 0.38 2.23
N MET A 78 2.49 0.80 3.38
CA MET A 78 2.23 -0.10 4.52
C MET A 78 1.21 -1.19 4.19
N ARG A 79 0.16 -0.85 3.43
CA ARG A 79 -0.87 -1.81 3.03
C ARG A 79 -0.30 -2.87 2.10
N LEU A 80 0.48 -2.48 1.09
CA LEU A 80 1.05 -3.41 0.13
C LEU A 80 2.12 -4.31 0.77
N GLY A 81 3.04 -3.74 1.56
CA GLY A 81 4.07 -4.52 2.27
C GLY A 81 3.52 -5.49 3.31
N ARG A 82 2.24 -5.39 3.67
CA ARG A 82 1.56 -6.32 4.59
C ARG A 82 0.67 -7.33 3.89
N MET A 83 0.62 -7.30 2.56
CA MET A 83 -0.34 -8.08 1.77
C MET A 83 -0.09 -9.59 1.84
N ASP A 84 1.16 -10.00 1.98
CA ASP A 84 1.58 -11.40 2.10
C ASP A 84 1.53 -11.92 3.56
N GLY A 85 1.17 -11.07 4.51
CA GLY A 85 1.15 -11.38 5.94
C GLY A 85 2.53 -11.32 6.63
N ASN A 86 3.60 -10.97 5.92
CA ASN A 86 4.95 -10.89 6.46
C ASN A 86 5.58 -9.53 6.18
N PHE A 87 5.52 -8.63 7.17
CA PHE A 87 6.13 -7.32 7.04
C PHE A 87 7.58 -7.33 7.49
N SER A 88 8.50 -7.30 6.53
CA SER A 88 9.92 -7.49 6.80
C SER A 88 10.62 -6.21 7.28
N ILE A 89 11.81 -6.39 7.89
CA ILE A 89 12.65 -5.25 8.31
C ILE A 89 13.05 -4.40 7.10
N ALA A 90 13.29 -5.03 5.94
CA ALA A 90 13.68 -4.33 4.72
C ALA A 90 12.55 -3.40 4.22
N GLU A 91 11.31 -3.89 4.22
CA GLU A 91 10.14 -3.09 3.86
C GLU A 91 9.90 -1.93 4.84
N MET A 92 10.04 -2.20 6.14
CA MET A 92 9.96 -1.17 7.17
C MET A 92 11.03 -0.08 6.96
N SER A 93 12.27 -0.46 6.64
CA SER A 93 13.34 0.48 6.35
C SER A 93 12.99 1.41 5.19
N VAL A 94 12.44 0.87 4.09
CA VAL A 94 11.98 1.68 2.94
C VAL A 94 10.89 2.66 3.37
N ILE A 95 9.89 2.21 4.14
CA ILE A 95 8.79 3.07 4.58
C ILE A 95 9.27 4.21 5.49
N LEU A 96 10.21 3.92 6.40
CA LEU A 96 10.81 4.94 7.27
C LEU A 96 11.63 5.96 6.46
N GLU A 97 12.38 5.50 5.47
CA GLU A 97 13.14 6.39 4.58
C GLU A 97 12.19 7.29 3.76
N VAL A 98 11.13 6.72 3.18
CA VAL A 98 10.11 7.50 2.47
C VAL A 98 9.44 8.50 3.41
N ALA A 99 9.07 8.11 4.63
CA ALA A 99 8.48 9.03 5.61
C ALA A 99 9.41 10.21 5.94
N SER A 100 10.71 9.95 6.07
CA SER A 100 11.74 10.97 6.27
C SER A 100 11.82 11.93 5.08
N LEU A 101 11.88 11.40 3.85
CA LEU A 101 11.91 12.19 2.60
C LEU A 101 10.65 13.05 2.43
N LEU A 102 9.49 12.51 2.80
CA LEU A 102 8.21 13.22 2.80
C LEU A 102 8.10 14.22 3.96
N LYS A 103 9.05 14.24 4.90
CA LYS A 103 9.04 15.07 6.12
C LYS A 103 7.80 14.82 6.97
N VAL A 104 7.37 13.56 7.06
CA VAL A 104 6.24 13.15 7.90
C VAL A 104 6.79 12.80 9.29
N PRO A 105 6.32 13.47 10.36
CA PRO A 105 6.84 13.20 11.70
C PRO A 105 6.39 11.82 12.20
N MET A 106 7.21 11.20 13.05
CA MET A 106 6.99 9.82 13.53
C MET A 106 5.60 9.61 14.14
N HIS A 107 5.12 10.53 14.97
CA HIS A 107 3.78 10.43 15.58
C HIS A 107 2.64 10.41 14.54
N MET A 108 2.85 10.98 13.35
CA MET A 108 1.89 10.91 12.26
C MET A 108 2.02 9.58 11.51
N LEU A 109 3.24 9.09 11.33
CA LEU A 109 3.50 7.77 10.76
C LEU A 109 2.83 6.65 11.57
N GLU A 110 2.96 6.70 12.91
CA GLU A 110 2.30 5.77 13.85
C GLU A 110 0.76 5.81 13.73
N LYS A 111 0.18 7.00 13.54
CA LYS A 111 -1.26 7.15 13.30
C LYS A 111 -1.69 6.52 11.98
N ILE A 112 -0.89 6.70 10.92
CA ILE A 112 -1.13 6.08 9.62
C ILE A 112 -1.07 4.56 9.75
N GLU A 113 -0.03 4.03 10.41
CA GLU A 113 0.12 2.59 10.62
C GLU A 113 -1.06 2.01 11.41
N CYS A 114 -1.43 2.62 12.53
CA CYS A 114 -2.58 2.19 13.33
C CYS A 114 -3.87 2.17 12.50
N TRP A 115 -4.07 3.18 11.65
CA TRP A 115 -5.22 3.23 10.75
C TRP A 115 -5.19 2.10 9.70
N VAL A 116 -4.05 1.86 9.05
CA VAL A 116 -3.88 0.77 8.07
C VAL A 116 -4.15 -0.58 8.70
N LEU A 117 -3.57 -0.85 9.88
CA LEU A 117 -3.75 -2.11 10.60
C LEU A 117 -5.21 -2.38 10.94
N LYS A 118 -5.94 -1.38 11.46
CA LYS A 118 -7.38 -1.48 11.71
C LYS A 118 -8.18 -1.78 10.43
N GLY A 119 -7.77 -1.18 9.31
CA GLY A 119 -8.39 -1.44 8.02
C GLY A 119 -8.19 -2.88 7.55
N ILE A 120 -6.99 -3.43 7.72
CA ILE A 120 -6.67 -4.82 7.40
C ILE A 120 -7.48 -5.77 8.31
N GLU A 121 -7.48 -5.53 9.61
CA GLU A 121 -8.23 -6.32 10.60
C GLU A 121 -9.72 -6.39 10.25
N TRP A 122 -10.35 -5.25 9.94
CA TRP A 122 -11.76 -5.21 9.55
C TRP A 122 -12.07 -6.05 8.30
N ILE A 123 -11.17 -6.06 7.31
CA ILE A 123 -11.32 -6.89 6.10
C ILE A 123 -11.18 -8.38 6.45
N LEU A 124 -10.20 -8.75 7.28
CA LEU A 124 -9.97 -10.13 7.69
C LEU A 124 -11.15 -10.68 8.50
N GLU A 125 -11.65 -9.92 9.48
CA GLU A 125 -12.84 -10.26 10.26
C GLU A 125 -14.06 -10.42 9.35
N GLY A 126 -14.25 -9.50 8.40
CA GLY A 126 -15.34 -9.57 7.43
C GLY A 126 -15.29 -10.81 6.55
N ASN A 127 -14.10 -11.18 6.06
CA ASN A 127 -13.92 -12.40 5.26
C ASN A 127 -14.22 -13.66 6.07
N ALA A 128 -13.73 -13.75 7.31
CA ALA A 128 -14.00 -14.87 8.20
C ALA A 128 -15.50 -15.01 8.51
N LEU A 129 -16.19 -13.89 8.74
CA LEU A 129 -17.64 -13.88 8.95
C LEU A 129 -18.40 -14.37 7.71
N LEU A 130 -17.99 -13.96 6.51
CA LEU A 130 -18.61 -14.39 5.26
C LEU A 130 -18.43 -15.90 5.03
N GLU A 131 -17.26 -16.45 5.34
CA GLU A 131 -17.02 -17.90 5.29
C GLU A 131 -17.93 -18.65 6.26
N GLN A 132 -17.98 -18.23 7.53
CA GLN A 132 -18.87 -18.82 8.55
C GLN A 132 -20.34 -18.72 8.16
N SER A 133 -20.76 -17.60 7.56
CA SER A 133 -22.15 -17.39 7.16
C SER A 133 -22.64 -18.41 6.13
N ARG A 134 -21.74 -18.89 5.26
CA ARG A 134 -22.07 -19.93 4.27
C ARG A 134 -22.39 -21.26 4.93
N GLU A 135 -21.74 -21.59 6.04
CA GLU A 135 -22.00 -22.82 6.78
C GLU A 135 -23.29 -22.70 7.62
N LEU A 136 -23.47 -21.56 8.30
CA LEU A 136 -24.58 -21.33 9.23
C LEU A 136 -25.92 -21.08 8.53
N LEU A 137 -25.90 -20.44 7.35
CA LEU A 137 -27.11 -20.04 6.63
C LEU A 137 -27.49 -20.99 5.48
N ALA A 138 -26.64 -21.96 5.12
CA ALA A 138 -26.95 -22.95 4.07
C ALA A 138 -27.72 -24.19 4.57
N LEU A 139 -28.09 -24.27 5.86
CA LEU A 139 -28.92 -25.37 6.36
C LEU A 139 -30.35 -25.29 5.77
N PRO A 140 -30.85 -26.37 5.14
CA PRO A 140 -32.24 -26.41 4.70
C PRO A 140 -33.17 -26.36 5.91
N LYS A 141 -34.24 -25.56 5.80
CA LYS A 141 -35.36 -25.58 6.75
C LYS A 141 -36.09 -26.91 6.73
#